data_AF-A0AAE0MZ27-F1
#
_entry.id   AF-A0AAE0MZ27-F1
#
_cell.length_a   1.000
_cell.length_b   1.000
_cell.length_c   1.000
_cell.angle_alpha   90.00
_cell.angle_beta   90.00
_cell.angle_gamma   90.00
#
_symmetry.space_group_name_H-M   'P 1'
#
loop_
_entity.id
_entity.type
_entity.pdbx_description
1 polymer ?
#
loop_
_entity_poly.entity_id
_entity_poly.type
_entity_poly.pdbx_seq_one_letter_code
_entity_poly.pdbx_strand_id
1 'polypeptide(L)'
;FGAVCGGASFGGSIADGIGWRWCFLSQVPVSALALVVGALVIKNPEGGFDLGRSFRDVWAKVDFTGALLLVTAICIQLVGLSLGGNELPWSSPWVISSLLGSLVLFALFLVVEAQTSAIPVIPLRLLRGRLPCLTIGARVIAVYP
;
A
#
# COMPACT_ATOMS: atom_id res chain seq x y z
N PHE A 1 -2.19 -1.19 -13.19
CA PHE A 1 -1.93 0.13 -13.81
C PHE A 1 -0.95 1.00 -13.03
N GLY A 2 -0.81 0.84 -11.70
CA GLY A 2 0.47 1.08 -11.01
C GLY A 2 1.27 -0.24 -10.98
N ALA A 3 2.59 -0.28 -11.01
CA ALA A 3 3.48 0.61 -10.30
C ALA A 3 4.87 0.63 -10.95
N VAL A 4 5.42 1.83 -11.04
CA VAL A 4 6.84 2.18 -11.18
C VAL A 4 7.46 2.05 -12.59
N CYS A 5 7.46 0.92 -13.29
CA CYS A 5 8.20 0.84 -14.58
C CYS A 5 7.32 1.04 -15.82
N GLY A 6 6.11 0.46 -15.82
CA GLY A 6 5.17 0.60 -16.94
C GLY A 6 4.34 1.87 -16.83
N GLY A 7 3.72 2.11 -15.68
CA GLY A 7 2.76 3.22 -15.52
C GLY A 7 3.38 4.63 -15.50
N ALA A 8 4.61 4.79 -15.02
CA ALA A 8 5.28 6.10 -15.00
C ALA A 8 5.81 6.47 -16.38
N SER A 9 6.51 5.56 -17.07
CA SER A 9 7.02 5.79 -18.42
C SER A 9 5.90 5.87 -19.46
N PHE A 10 4.89 5.00 -19.37
CA PHE A 10 3.71 5.03 -20.24
C PHE A 10 2.78 6.20 -19.90
N GLY A 11 2.63 6.53 -18.62
CA GLY A 11 1.89 7.72 -18.20
C GLY A 11 2.57 9.01 -18.64
N GLY A 12 3.91 9.06 -18.59
CA GLY A 12 4.71 10.17 -19.10
C GLY A 12 4.55 10.34 -20.61
N SER A 13 4.68 9.26 -21.39
CA SER A 13 4.49 9.34 -22.84
C SER A 13 3.06 9.71 -23.26
N ILE A 14 2.04 9.27 -22.52
CA ILE A 14 0.66 9.72 -22.73
C ILE A 14 0.50 11.20 -22.36
N ALA A 15 1.10 11.63 -21.25
CA ALA A 15 1.02 13.01 -20.80
C ALA A 15 1.68 13.98 -21.79
N ASP A 16 2.82 13.60 -22.36
CA ASP A 16 3.56 14.39 -23.35
C ASP A 16 2.91 14.36 -24.74
N GLY A 17 2.22 13.26 -25.09
CA GLY A 17 1.55 13.11 -26.38
C GLY A 17 0.12 13.64 -26.41
N ILE A 18 -0.82 12.90 -25.82
CA ILE A 18 -2.28 13.13 -25.92
C ILE A 18 -2.78 14.00 -24.76
N GLY A 19 -1.95 14.20 -23.73
CA GLY A 19 -2.21 15.06 -22.59
C GLY A 19 -2.50 14.27 -21.31
N TRP A 20 -2.06 14.85 -20.19
CA TRP A 20 -2.08 14.23 -18.85
C TRP A 20 -3.47 13.73 -18.39
N ARG A 21 -4.56 14.31 -18.91
CA ARG A 21 -5.94 13.91 -18.54
C ARG A 21 -6.24 12.47 -18.95
N TRP A 22 -5.64 11.99 -20.04
CA TRP A 22 -5.82 10.63 -20.53
C TRP A 22 -5.17 9.57 -19.64
N CYS A 23 -4.18 9.95 -18.82
CA CYS A 23 -3.61 9.09 -17.79
C CYS A 23 -4.66 8.69 -16.75
N PHE A 24 -5.66 9.55 -16.48
CA PHE A 24 -6.78 9.24 -15.59
C PHE A 24 -7.96 8.62 -16.33
N LEU A 25 -8.34 9.17 -17.48
CA LEU A 25 -9.49 8.68 -18.25
C LEU A 25 -9.31 7.24 -18.74
N SER A 26 -8.09 6.82 -19.09
CA SER A 26 -7.81 5.43 -19.51
C SER A 26 -8.00 4.41 -18.39
N GLN A 27 -7.93 4.83 -17.12
CA GLN A 27 -8.17 3.95 -15.98
C GLN A 27 -9.68 3.67 -15.80
N VAL A 28 -10.54 4.64 -16.10
CA VAL A 28 -12.00 4.52 -15.97
C VAL A 28 -12.59 3.31 -16.69
N PRO A 29 -12.35 3.05 -17.99
CA PRO A 29 -12.93 1.89 -18.66
C PRO A 29 -12.37 0.57 -18.12
N VAL A 30 -11.09 0.54 -17.72
CA VAL A 30 -10.49 -0.65 -17.11
C VAL A 30 -11.12 -0.95 -15.76
N SER A 31 -11.30 0.06 -14.92
CA SER A 31 -11.97 -0.06 -13.63
C SER A 31 -13.44 -0.43 -13.78
N ALA A 32 -14.16 0.17 -14.73
CA ALA A 32 -15.55 -0.16 -15.02
C ALA A 32 -15.70 -1.61 -15.49
N LEU A 33 -14.83 -2.07 -16.39
CA LEU A 33 -14.81 -3.47 -16.84
C LEU A 33 -14.54 -4.42 -15.68
N ALA A 34 -13.56 -4.11 -14.82
CA ALA A 34 -13.26 -4.91 -13.64
C ALA A 34 -14.47 -4.99 -12.68
N LEU A 35 -15.20 -3.89 -12.50
CA LEU A 35 -16.43 -3.86 -11.70
C LEU A 35 -17.53 -4.74 -12.31
N VAL A 36 -17.76 -4.63 -13.63
CA VAL A 36 -18.77 -5.44 -14.33
C VAL A 36 -18.43 -6.92 -14.25
N VAL A 37 -17.19 -7.29 -14.56
CA VAL A 37 -16.73 -8.69 -14.48
C VAL A 37 -16.82 -9.19 -13.05
N GLY A 38 -16.40 -8.38 -12.07
CA GLY A 38 -16.54 -8.70 -10.65
C GLY A 38 -17.99 -8.96 -10.27
N ALA A 39 -18.92 -8.10 -10.66
CA ALA A 39 -20.35 -8.25 -10.37
C ALA A 39 -20.97 -9.51 -11.01
N LEU A 40 -20.49 -9.93 -12.18
CA LEU A 40 -21.01 -11.10 -12.90
C LEU A 40 -20.39 -12.43 -12.44
N VAL A 41 -19.12 -12.41 -12.05
CA VAL A 41 -18.32 -13.62 -11.77
C VAL A 41 -18.19 -13.91 -10.28
N ILE A 42 -18.12 -12.88 -9.44
CA ILE A 42 -17.98 -13.05 -7.99
C ILE A 42 -19.33 -13.49 -7.43
N LYS A 43 -19.48 -14.80 -7.29
CA LYS A 43 -20.54 -15.40 -6.48
C LYS A 43 -20.20 -15.13 -5.03
N ASN A 44 -21.02 -14.33 -4.34
CA ASN A 44 -20.89 -14.18 -2.90
C ASN A 44 -21.01 -15.57 -2.26
N PRO A 45 -20.03 -16.02 -1.45
CA PRO A 45 -20.17 -17.27 -0.73
C PRO A 45 -21.42 -17.23 0.15
N GLU A 46 -22.17 -18.33 0.17
CA GLU A 46 -23.32 -18.53 1.05
C GLU A 46 -22.82 -18.52 2.49
N GLY A 47 -22.92 -17.35 3.12
CA GLY A 47 -22.11 -16.97 4.27
C GLY A 47 -21.49 -15.63 3.99
N GLY A 48 -22.34 -14.63 3.71
CA GLY A 48 -21.90 -13.26 3.51
C GLY A 48 -20.97 -12.84 4.62
N PHE A 49 -20.00 -11.97 4.31
CA PHE A 49 -19.16 -11.33 5.33
C PHE A 49 -20.07 -10.93 6.49
N ASP A 50 -19.94 -11.63 7.62
CA ASP A 50 -20.71 -11.36 8.82
C ASP A 50 -20.15 -10.07 9.38
N LEU A 51 -20.50 -8.95 8.74
CA LEU A 51 -20.16 -7.59 9.12
C LEU A 51 -20.76 -7.26 10.50
N GLY A 52 -21.50 -8.21 11.11
CA GLY A 52 -22.31 -7.97 12.28
C GLY A 52 -23.57 -7.22 11.87
N ARG A 53 -24.66 -7.49 12.56
CA ARG A 53 -25.96 -6.88 12.24
C ARG A 53 -26.01 -5.38 12.55
N SER A 54 -24.94 -4.83 13.14
CA SER A 54 -24.83 -3.44 13.60
C SER A 54 -23.48 -2.84 13.26
N PHE A 55 -23.44 -1.55 12.91
CA PHE A 55 -22.21 -0.80 12.66
C PHE A 55 -21.19 -0.97 13.80
N ARG A 56 -21.64 -1.09 15.06
CA ARG A 56 -20.76 -1.26 16.21
C ARG A 56 -19.87 -2.51 16.14
N ASP A 57 -20.38 -3.60 15.56
CA ASP A 57 -19.64 -4.85 15.39
C ASP A 57 -18.60 -4.77 14.26
N VAL A 58 -18.86 -3.95 13.23
CA VAL A 58 -17.87 -3.62 12.19
C VAL A 58 -16.71 -2.83 12.79
N TRP A 59 -17.01 -1.79 13.57
CA TRP A 59 -15.99 -0.92 14.18
C TRP A 59 -15.13 -1.68 15.19
N ALA A 60 -15.68 -2.64 15.93
CA ALA A 60 -14.92 -3.49 16.85
C ALA A 60 -13.93 -4.44 16.14
N LYS A 61 -14.13 -4.70 14.85
CA LYS A 61 -13.27 -5.58 14.04
C LYS A 61 -12.14 -4.84 13.33
N VAL A 62 -12.10 -3.50 13.38
CA VAL A 62 -11.05 -2.70 12.71
C VAL A 62 -9.85 -2.51 13.63
N ASP A 63 -8.64 -2.79 13.14
CA ASP A 63 -7.41 -2.48 13.86
C ASP A 63 -6.99 -1.00 13.68
N PHE A 64 -7.52 -0.14 14.55
CA PHE A 64 -7.14 1.28 14.58
C PHE A 64 -5.70 1.51 15.04
N THR A 65 -5.19 0.66 15.93
CA THR A 65 -3.85 0.82 16.51
C THR A 65 -2.79 0.49 15.47
N GLY A 66 -2.93 -0.65 14.79
CA GLY A 66 -2.08 -1.04 13.68
C GLY A 66 -2.13 0.00 12.54
N ALA A 67 -3.34 0.45 12.17
CA ALA A 67 -3.50 1.48 11.14
C ALA A 67 -2.80 2.80 11.51
N LEU A 68 -2.95 3.29 12.75
CA LEU A 68 -2.31 4.52 13.20
C LEU A 68 -0.78 4.41 13.20
N LEU A 69 -0.23 3.30 13.70
CA LEU A 69 1.21 3.04 13.69
C LEU A 69 1.76 3.01 12.27
N LEU A 70 1.06 2.32 11.36
CA LEU A 70 1.47 2.22 9.96
C LEU A 70 1.49 3.58 9.27
N VAL A 71 0.43 4.38 9.43
CA VAL A 71 0.35 5.73 8.85
C VAL A 71 1.46 6.61 9.39
N THR A 72 1.69 6.57 10.70
CA THR A 72 2.74 7.38 11.34
C THR A 72 4.13 6.98 10.85
N ALA A 73 4.41 5.68 10.73
CA ALA A 73 5.67 5.17 10.20
C ALA A 73 5.93 5.65 8.77
N ILE A 74 4.91 5.56 7.90
CA ILE A 74 5.00 6.01 6.51
C ILE A 74 5.22 7.53 6.44
N CYS A 75 4.49 8.32 7.21
CA CYS A 75 4.66 9.78 7.25
C CYS A 75 6.07 10.19 7.65
N ILE A 76 6.62 9.60 8.72
CA ILE A 76 7.98 9.90 9.19
C ILE A 76 9.02 9.47 8.15
N GLN A 77 8.83 8.30 7.52
CA GLN A 77 9.69 7.82 6.46
C GLN A 77 9.70 8.78 5.26
N LEU A 78 8.52 9.24 4.84
CA LEU A 78 8.39 10.21 3.74
C LEU A 78 9.06 11.54 4.07
N VAL A 79 8.95 12.02 5.31
CA VAL A 79 9.65 13.23 5.76
C VAL A 79 11.16 13.04 5.67
N GLY A 80 11.70 11.93 6.15
CA GLY A 80 13.14 11.63 6.07
C GLY A 80 13.64 11.57 4.63
N LEU A 81 12.91 10.88 3.75
CA LEU A 81 13.25 10.75 2.33
C LEU A 81 13.07 12.06 1.54
N SER A 82 12.10 12.90 1.91
CA SER A 82 11.85 14.18 1.25
C SER A 82 12.89 15.23 1.63
N LEU A 83 13.33 15.23 2.89
CA LEU A 83 14.36 16.15 3.38
C LEU A 83 15.78 15.70 2.97
N GLY A 84 16.04 14.40 2.97
CA GLY A 84 17.34 13.83 2.64
C GLY A 84 17.74 14.08 1.18
N GLY A 85 18.85 14.77 0.97
CA GLY A 85 19.41 15.05 -0.36
C GLY A 85 18.78 16.24 -1.08
N ASN A 86 17.67 16.79 -0.57
CA ASN A 86 17.05 17.99 -1.11
C ASN A 86 17.36 19.20 -0.21
N GLU A 87 16.81 19.22 1.00
CA GLU A 87 16.97 20.34 1.97
C GLU A 87 18.09 20.09 2.98
N LEU A 88 18.29 18.82 3.38
CA LEU A 88 19.30 18.41 4.36
C LEU A 88 20.24 17.35 3.76
N PRO A 89 21.53 17.35 4.13
CA PRO A 89 22.42 16.27 3.74
C PRO A 89 21.96 14.96 4.38
N TRP A 90 22.18 13.84 3.68
CA TRP A 90 21.85 12.49 4.18
C TRP A 90 22.50 12.14 5.52
N SER A 91 23.64 12.77 5.82
CA SER A 91 24.36 12.65 7.09
C SER A 91 23.74 13.47 8.23
N SER A 92 22.70 14.27 7.96
CA SER A 92 22.01 15.06 8.98
C SER A 92 21.38 14.14 10.03
N PRO A 93 21.60 14.39 11.34
CA PRO A 93 20.99 13.61 12.41
C PRO A 93 19.46 13.52 12.32
N TRP A 94 18.81 14.55 11.76
CA TRP A 94 17.35 14.59 11.54
C TRP A 94 16.87 13.60 10.47
N VAL A 95 17.63 13.45 9.39
CA VAL A 95 17.32 12.50 8.32
C VAL A 95 17.55 11.08 8.83
N ILE A 96 18.68 10.83 9.51
CA ILE A 96 18.99 9.50 10.05
C ILE A 96 17.98 9.11 11.14
N SER A 97 17.62 10.02 12.05
CA SER A 97 16.69 9.72 13.14
C SER A 97 15.26 9.47 12.64
N SER A 98 14.80 10.19 11.61
CA SER A 98 13.49 9.93 10.99
C SER A 98 13.46 8.58 10.28
N LEU A 99 14.49 8.22 9.51
CA LEU A 99 14.58 6.91 8.85
C LEU A 99 14.68 5.75 9.86
N LEU A 100 15.49 5.89 10.91
CA LEU A 100 15.57 4.87 11.96
C LEU A 100 14.27 4.80 12.79
N GLY A 101 13.68 5.94 13.11
CA GLY A 101 12.43 6.03 13.86
C GLY A 101 11.26 5.39 13.12
N SER A 102 11.18 5.57 11.80
CA SER A 102 10.16 4.91 10.97
C SER A 102 10.35 3.39 10.97
N LEU A 103 11.59 2.88 10.90
CA LEU A 103 11.90 1.45 10.96
C LEU A 103 11.47 0.84 12.30
N VAL A 104 11.69 1.54 13.41
CA VAL A 104 11.23 1.12 14.74
C VAL A 104 9.70 1.07 14.78
N LEU A 105 9.01 2.08 14.23
CA LEU A 105 7.55 2.10 14.17
C LEU A 105 6.99 1.00 13.27
N PHE A 106 7.65 0.66 12.16
CA PHE A 106 7.28 -0.49 11.33
C PHE A 106 7.46 -1.81 12.09
N ALA A 107 8.55 -1.98 12.83
CA ALA A 107 8.75 -3.17 13.66
C ALA A 107 7.67 -3.27 14.75
N LEU A 108 7.33 -2.15 15.40
CA LEU A 108 6.26 -2.09 16.37
C LEU A 108 4.89 -2.42 15.75
N PHE A 109 4.61 -1.88 14.56
CA PHE A 109 3.42 -2.22 13.78
C PHE A 109 3.33 -3.73 13.55
N LEU A 110 4.42 -4.39 13.11
CA LEU A 110 4.41 -5.85 12.89
C LEU A 110 4.15 -6.64 14.18
N VAL A 111 4.65 -6.18 15.32
CA VAL A 111 4.40 -6.82 16.62
C VAL A 111 2.94 -6.66 17.04
N VAL A 112 2.39 -5.44 16.89
CA VAL A 112 0.97 -5.17 17.17
C VAL A 112 0.08 -6.00 16.25
N GLU A 113 0.35 -5.98 14.94
CA GLU A 113 -0.38 -6.75 13.94
C GLU A 113 -0.34 -8.27 14.21
N ALA A 114 0.77 -8.80 14.74
CA ALA A 114 0.90 -10.20 15.10
C ALA A 114 0.12 -10.59 16.37
N GLN A 115 -0.18 -9.61 17.25
CA GLN A 115 -0.90 -9.81 18.50
C GLN A 115 -2.37 -9.39 18.42
N THR A 116 -2.75 -8.59 17.43
CA THR A 116 -4.11 -8.09 17.26
C THR A 116 -5.09 -9.22 16.91
N SER A 117 -6.20 -9.28 17.66
CA SER A 117 -7.34 -10.17 17.41
C SER A 117 -8.39 -9.59 16.46
N ALA A 118 -8.29 -8.29 16.15
CA ALA A 118 -9.09 -7.61 15.13
C ALA A 118 -8.67 -8.04 13.72
N ILE A 119 -9.42 -7.63 12.69
CA ILE A 119 -9.09 -7.96 11.30
C ILE A 119 -7.75 -7.27 10.96
N PRO A 120 -6.69 -8.05 10.67
CA PRO A 120 -5.38 -7.48 10.39
C PRO A 120 -5.42 -6.68 9.08
N VAL A 121 -4.82 -5.49 9.09
CA VAL A 121 -4.60 -4.65 7.91
C VAL A 121 -3.76 -5.39 6.88
N ILE A 122 -2.76 -6.15 7.34
CA ILE A 122 -1.92 -7.01 6.51
C ILE A 122 -2.01 -8.43 7.06
N PRO A 123 -2.76 -9.33 6.41
CA PRO A 123 -2.75 -10.73 6.80
C PRO A 123 -1.34 -11.31 6.57
N LEU A 124 -0.52 -11.37 7.62
CA LEU A 124 0.88 -11.82 7.58
C LEU A 124 1.04 -13.23 6.98
N ARG A 125 -0.03 -14.03 6.96
CA ARG A 125 -0.10 -15.32 6.27
C ARG A 125 0.07 -15.19 4.76
N LEU A 126 -0.43 -14.11 4.15
CA LEU A 126 -0.20 -13.82 2.73
C LEU A 126 1.25 -13.46 2.46
N LEU A 127 1.99 -12.91 3.42
CA LEU A 127 3.43 -12.66 3.28
C LEU A 127 4.27 -13.92 3.46
N ARG A 128 3.70 -15.01 3.98
CA ARG A 128 4.42 -16.24 4.35
C ARG A 128 4.59 -17.25 3.19
N GLY A 129 4.50 -16.79 1.94
CA GLY A 129 4.60 -17.63 0.74
C GLY A 129 5.73 -17.22 -0.21
N ARG A 130 6.33 -18.20 -0.90
CA ARG A 130 7.38 -17.95 -1.93
C ARG A 130 6.93 -16.98 -3.01
N LEU A 131 5.67 -17.05 -3.45
CA LEU A 131 5.12 -16.24 -4.53
C LEU A 131 5.04 -14.73 -4.19
N PRO A 132 4.49 -14.30 -3.03
CA PRO A 132 4.55 -12.91 -2.58
C PRO A 132 5.98 -12.37 -2.47
N CYS A 133 6.89 -13.12 -1.85
CA CYS A 133 8.29 -12.68 -1.71
C CYS A 133 8.99 -12.57 -3.06
N LEU A 134 8.77 -13.52 -3.98
CA LEU A 134 9.32 -13.51 -5.33
C LEU A 134 8.76 -12.38 -6.18
N THR A 135 7.46 -12.05 -6.06
CA THR A 135 6.86 -10.94 -6.81
C THR A 135 7.31 -9.58 -6.31
N ILE A 136 7.51 -9.41 -5.00
CA ILE A 136 8.11 -8.20 -4.41
C ILE A 136 9.58 -8.10 -4.82
N GLY A 137 10.34 -9.19 -4.67
CA GLY A 137 11.76 -9.23 -5.05
C GLY A 137 11.98 -8.97 -6.55
N ALA A 138 11.21 -9.61 -7.42
CA ALA A 138 11.28 -9.40 -8.87
C ALA A 138 10.95 -7.96 -9.26
N ARG A 139 9.99 -7.32 -8.57
CA ARG A 139 9.68 -5.89 -8.78
C ARG A 139 10.80 -4.97 -8.34
N VAL A 140 11.50 -5.28 -7.24
CA VAL A 140 12.66 -4.50 -6.78
C VAL A 140 13.85 -4.67 -7.72
N ILE A 141 14.10 -5.89 -8.22
CA ILE A 141 15.19 -6.17 -9.16
C ILE A 141 14.94 -5.50 -10.52
N ALA A 142 13.70 -5.48 -11.00
CA ALA A 142 13.36 -4.79 -12.25
C ALA A 142 13.53 -3.25 -12.19
N VAL A 143 13.74 -2.67 -11.01
CA VAL A 143 13.94 -1.23 -10.79
C VAL A 143 15.41 -0.81 -10.92
N TYR A 144 16.37 -1.73 -10.85
CA TYR A 144 17.79 -1.45 -11.10
C TYR A 144 18.20 -2.06 -12.44
N PRO A 145 18.35 -1.25 -13.52
CA PRO A 145 19.03 -1.72 -14.73
C PRO A 145 20.49 -2.06 -14.47
#